data_AF-A0A077LZV6-F1
#
_entry.id   AF-A0A077LZV6-F1
#
_cell.length_a   1.000
_cell.length_b   1.000
_cell.length_c   1.000
_cell.angle_alpha   90.00
_cell.angle_beta   90.00
_cell.angle_gamma   90.00
#
_symmetry.space_group_name_H-M   'P 1'
#
loop_
_entity.id
_entity.type
_entity.pdbx_description
1 polymer ?
#
loop_
_entity_poly.entity_id
_entity_poly.type
_entity_poly.pdbx_seq_one_letter_code
_entity_poly.pdbx_strand_id
1 'polypeptide(L)'
;MKVRASLRSLKDKPGSIVVRRPGQDVRHQQAESALEGTAGLMAVPKRKLSRSRTRRRRAQWTASAPELVPVRSPSGETVHVPARLATAVRRGLI
;
A
#
# COMPACT_ATOMS: atom_id res chain seq x y z
N MET A 1 -15.84 23.36 -56.87
CA MET A 1 -17.01 22.71 -57.49
C MET A 1 -17.96 22.23 -56.39
N LYS A 2 -19.28 22.45 -56.53
CA LYS A 2 -20.33 21.60 -55.91
C LYS A 2 -20.41 20.30 -56.77
N VAL A 3 -21.09 19.20 -56.47
CA VAL A 3 -22.04 18.76 -55.41
C VAL A 3 -21.49 17.41 -54.86
N ARG A 4 -22.17 16.48 -54.14
CA ARG A 4 -23.57 16.23 -53.75
C ARG A 4 -23.57 15.45 -52.41
N ALA A 5 -24.60 15.58 -51.59
CA ALA A 5 -24.86 14.66 -50.48
C ALA A 5 -25.72 13.46 -50.93
N SER A 6 -25.56 12.30 -50.28
CA SER A 6 -26.51 11.18 -50.29
C SER A 6 -26.29 10.34 -49.03
N LEU A 7 -27.00 10.62 -47.93
CA LEU A 7 -28.30 10.01 -47.59
C LEU A 7 -28.25 8.49 -47.28
N ARG A 8 -28.37 8.20 -45.97
CA ARG A 8 -29.10 7.09 -45.33
C ARG A 8 -29.01 5.67 -45.94
N SER A 9 -28.55 4.75 -45.11
CA SER A 9 -29.31 3.52 -44.85
C SER A 9 -29.17 3.09 -43.38
N LEU A 10 -30.07 3.58 -42.53
CA LEU A 10 -30.37 2.91 -41.27
C LEU A 10 -30.91 1.53 -41.63
N LYS A 11 -30.28 0.48 -41.12
CA LYS A 11 -30.86 -0.87 -41.15
C LYS A 11 -30.69 -1.55 -39.80
N ASP A 12 -31.27 -0.89 -38.80
CA ASP A 12 -31.79 -1.58 -37.64
C ASP A 12 -32.62 -2.77 -38.14
N LYS A 13 -32.20 -3.98 -37.78
CA LYS A 13 -33.06 -5.17 -37.89
C LYS A 13 -33.73 -5.35 -36.52
N PRO A 14 -34.97 -4.88 -36.32
CA PRO A 14 -35.74 -5.30 -35.16
C PRO A 14 -35.99 -6.81 -35.27
N GLY A 15 -35.94 -7.52 -34.14
CA GLY A 15 -36.35 -8.93 -34.08
C GLY A 15 -35.25 -9.97 -34.27
N SER A 16 -34.22 -9.95 -33.43
CA SER A 16 -33.73 -11.21 -32.87
C SER A 16 -34.09 -11.25 -31.38
N ILE A 17 -35.14 -11.99 -31.05
CA ILE A 17 -35.45 -12.33 -29.65
C ILE A 17 -34.36 -13.31 -29.21
N VAL A 18 -33.32 -12.79 -28.57
CA VAL A 18 -32.30 -13.61 -27.92
C VAL A 18 -32.94 -14.26 -26.71
N VAL A 19 -33.46 -15.47 -26.88
CA VAL A 19 -33.97 -16.30 -25.80
C VAL A 19 -32.81 -16.58 -24.84
N ARG A 20 -32.77 -15.83 -23.73
CA ARG A 20 -31.82 -16.06 -22.65
C ARG A 20 -32.11 -17.42 -22.03
N ARG A 21 -31.24 -18.40 -22.27
CA ARG A 21 -31.28 -19.67 -21.53
C ARG A 21 -31.00 -19.34 -20.05
N PRO A 22 -31.89 -19.67 -19.10
CA PRO A 22 -31.52 -19.65 -17.70
C PRO A 22 -30.47 -20.74 -17.47
N GLY A 23 -29.40 -20.42 -16.73
CA GLY A 23 -28.32 -21.38 -16.45
C GLY A 23 -27.08 -21.29 -17.33
N GLN A 24 -26.79 -20.14 -17.97
CA GLN A 24 -25.37 -19.78 -18.10
C GLN A 24 -24.88 -19.34 -16.74
N ASP A 25 -24.13 -20.23 -16.07
CA ASP A 25 -23.30 -19.86 -14.93
C ASP A 25 -22.53 -18.60 -15.27
N VAL A 26 -22.66 -17.58 -14.44
CA VAL A 26 -21.84 -16.38 -14.50
C VAL A 26 -20.45 -16.79 -14.02
N ARG A 27 -19.70 -17.47 -14.90
CA ARG A 27 -18.34 -17.90 -14.59
C ARG A 27 -17.56 -16.68 -14.15
N HIS A 28 -16.89 -16.80 -13.00
CA HIS A 28 -16.06 -15.76 -12.38
C HIS A 28 -14.78 -15.46 -13.17
N GLN A 29 -14.85 -15.37 -14.50
CA GLN A 29 -13.72 -15.22 -15.43
C GLN A 29 -13.21 -13.77 -15.59
N GLN A 30 -13.72 -12.83 -14.78
CA GLN A 30 -13.34 -11.41 -14.87
C GLN A 30 -12.72 -10.85 -13.58
N ALA A 31 -12.52 -11.67 -12.54
CA ALA A 31 -11.95 -11.22 -11.27
C ALA A 31 -10.42 -11.36 -11.17
N GLU A 32 -9.81 -12.29 -11.92
CA GLU A 32 -8.40 -12.67 -11.73
C GLU A 32 -7.40 -11.76 -12.50
N SER A 33 -7.84 -11.09 -13.58
CA SER A 33 -6.95 -10.36 -14.49
C SER A 33 -6.44 -9.00 -13.98
N ALA A 34 -6.98 -8.48 -12.87
CA ALA A 34 -6.64 -7.13 -12.37
C ALA A 34 -5.28 -7.05 -11.67
N LEU A 35 -4.75 -8.17 -11.15
CA LEU A 35 -3.50 -8.20 -10.37
C LEU A 35 -2.26 -8.46 -11.23
N GLU A 36 -2.39 -9.19 -12.35
CA GLU A 36 -1.26 -9.56 -13.21
C GLU A 36 -0.61 -8.35 -13.91
N GLY A 37 -1.40 -7.32 -14.25
CA GLY A 37 -0.90 -6.12 -14.94
C GLY A 37 -0.03 -5.17 -14.11
N THR A 38 -0.13 -5.23 -12.77
CA THR A 38 0.56 -4.26 -11.88
C THR A 38 1.97 -4.71 -11.47
N ALA A 39 2.27 -6.00 -11.54
CA ALA A 39 3.58 -6.55 -11.17
C ALA A 39 4.74 -5.98 -12.01
N GLY A 40 4.48 -5.60 -13.27
CA GLY A 40 5.46 -4.95 -14.15
C GLY A 40 5.64 -3.44 -13.93
N LEU A 41 4.74 -2.78 -13.18
CA LEU A 41 4.85 -1.35 -12.86
C LEU A 41 5.77 -1.07 -11.66
N MET A 42 6.05 -2.09 -10.85
CA MET A 42 6.92 -1.98 -9.67
C MET A 42 8.36 -2.36 -10.02
N ALA A 43 9.33 -1.52 -9.62
CA ALA A 43 10.74 -1.73 -9.93
C ALA A 43 11.32 -2.93 -9.15
N VAL A 44 11.56 -4.05 -9.84
CA VAL A 44 12.15 -5.28 -9.27
C VAL A 44 13.69 -5.25 -9.32
N PRO A 45 14.41 -5.69 -8.26
CA PRO A 45 15.87 -5.77 -8.28
C PRO A 45 16.42 -6.72 -9.34
N LYS A 46 17.06 -6.17 -10.39
CA LYS A 46 17.64 -6.95 -11.50
C LYS A 46 18.86 -7.82 -11.09
N ARG A 47 19.56 -7.48 -10.01
CA ARG A 47 20.81 -8.13 -9.57
C ARG A 47 20.86 -8.28 -8.05
N LYS A 48 21.49 -9.35 -7.57
CA LYS A 48 21.81 -9.54 -6.14
C LYS A 48 22.82 -8.50 -5.68
N LEU A 49 22.51 -7.79 -4.59
CA LEU A 49 23.40 -6.77 -4.02
C LEU A 49 24.65 -7.42 -3.40
N SER A 50 25.82 -6.78 -3.53
CA SER A 50 27.07 -7.31 -2.97
C SER A 50 27.02 -7.44 -1.45
N ARG A 51 27.78 -8.39 -0.88
CA ARG A 51 27.87 -8.60 0.59
C ARG A 51 28.29 -7.31 1.32
N SER A 52 29.27 -6.59 0.77
CA SER A 52 29.74 -5.30 1.30
C SER A 52 28.64 -4.23 1.36
N ARG A 53 27.93 -3.97 0.25
CA ARG A 53 26.82 -3.01 0.20
C ARG A 53 25.66 -3.41 1.12
N THR A 54 25.34 -4.70 1.18
CA THR A 54 24.29 -5.23 2.07
C THR A 54 24.65 -5.04 3.54
N ARG A 55 25.88 -5.37 3.94
CA ARG A 55 26.38 -5.15 5.32
C ARG A 55 26.40 -3.67 5.67
N ARG A 56 26.95 -2.80 4.79
CA ARG A 56 26.97 -1.34 5.00
C ARG A 56 25.56 -0.79 5.23
N ARG A 57 24.58 -1.14 4.39
CA ARG A 57 23.19 -0.67 4.56
C ARG A 57 22.57 -1.15 5.87
N ARG A 58 22.72 -2.45 6.20
CA ARG A 58 22.16 -3.01 7.45
C ARG A 58 22.80 -2.38 8.70
N ALA A 59 24.09 -2.08 8.67
CA ALA A 59 24.81 -1.43 9.78
C ALA A 59 24.43 0.05 10.01
N GLN A 60 23.60 0.66 9.15
CA GLN A 60 23.01 1.98 9.42
C GLN A 60 21.64 1.89 10.11
N TRP A 61 21.06 0.69 10.23
CA TRP A 61 19.86 0.48 11.03
C TRP A 61 20.26 0.24 12.48
N THR A 62 20.48 1.34 13.19
CA THR A 62 20.82 1.39 14.61
C THR A 62 19.81 2.27 15.34
N ALA A 63 19.77 2.16 16.67
CA ALA A 63 18.97 3.02 17.54
C ALA A 63 19.89 3.67 18.58
N SER A 64 19.79 4.99 18.74
CA SER A 64 20.47 5.71 19.82
C SER A 64 19.73 5.47 21.14
N ALA A 65 20.44 5.07 22.19
CA ALA A 65 19.87 5.00 23.52
C ALA A 65 19.55 6.43 24.02
N PRO A 66 18.40 6.65 24.69
CA PRO A 66 18.09 7.93 25.30
C PRO A 66 18.97 8.16 26.53
N GLU A 67 19.39 9.40 26.74
CA GLU A 67 20.00 9.81 28.01
C GLU A 67 18.98 9.71 29.16
N LEU A 68 19.40 9.10 30.27
CA LEU A 68 18.56 8.86 31.43
C LEU A 68 18.96 9.79 32.58
N VAL A 69 17.98 10.45 33.18
CA VAL A 69 18.15 11.36 34.31
C VAL A 69 17.57 10.70 35.57
N PRO A 70 18.25 10.75 36.73
CA PRO A 70 17.69 10.29 37.99
C PRO A 70 16.55 11.20 38.46
N VAL A 71 15.39 10.61 38.76
CA VAL A 71 14.18 11.30 39.19
C VAL A 71 13.61 10.60 40.41
N ARG A 72 13.18 11.37 41.43
CA ARG A 72 12.43 10.81 42.57
C ARG A 72 10.98 10.57 42.19
N SER A 73 10.49 9.35 42.41
CA SER A 73 9.07 9.02 42.31
C SER A 73 8.30 9.47 43.57
N PRO A 74 6.96 9.55 43.53
CA PRO A 74 6.13 9.77 44.70
C PRO A 74 6.25 8.67 45.77
N SER A 75 6.68 7.46 45.39
CA SER A 75 7.01 6.36 46.32
C SER A 75 8.37 6.52 47.02
N GLY A 76 9.14 7.57 46.71
CA GLY A 76 10.43 7.88 47.32
C GLY A 76 11.65 7.25 46.65
N GLU A 77 11.46 6.40 45.64
CA GLU A 77 12.53 5.73 44.89
C GLU A 77 13.23 6.68 43.91
N THR A 78 14.51 6.43 43.58
CA THR A 78 15.20 7.11 42.46
C THR A 78 15.12 6.24 41.20
N VAL A 79 14.33 6.66 40.21
CA VAL A 79 14.18 5.97 38.92
C VAL A 79 14.93 6.74 37.84
N HIS A 80 15.62 6.03 36.95
CA HIS A 80 16.32 6.62 35.80
C HIS A 80 15.39 6.62 34.58
N VAL A 81 15.01 7.81 34.10
CA VAL A 81 14.08 7.96 32.98
C VAL A 81 14.57 8.95 31.94
N PRO A 82 14.14 8.83 30.66
CA PRO A 82 14.40 9.86 29.66
C PRO A 82 13.88 11.22 30.12
N ALA A 83 14.68 12.28 29.97
CA ALA A 83 14.38 13.61 30.53
C ALA A 83 12.95 14.12 30.24
N ARG A 84 12.40 13.81 29.05
CA ARG A 84 11.02 14.16 28.65
C ARG A 84 9.92 13.58 29.56
N LEU A 85 10.19 12.50 30.27
CA LEU A 85 9.23 11.83 31.18
C LEU A 85 9.38 12.27 32.64
N ALA A 86 10.45 13.00 33.01
CA ALA A 86 10.76 13.34 34.39
C ALA A 86 9.62 14.07 35.12
N THR A 87 8.87 14.93 34.43
CA THR A 87 7.71 15.64 35.01
C THR A 87 6.51 14.72 35.23
N ALA A 88 6.31 13.70 34.40
CA ALA A 88 5.24 12.72 34.60
C ALA A 88 5.56 11.78 35.77
N VAL A 89 6.81 11.30 35.86
CA VAL A 89 7.29 10.48 37.00
C VAL A 89 7.16 11.24 38.32
N ARG A 90 7.64 12.49 38.42
CA ARG A 90 7.49 13.31 39.64
C ARG A 90 6.04 13.52 40.09
N ARG A 91 5.08 13.40 39.17
CA ARG A 91 3.64 13.58 39.42
C ARG A 91 2.89 12.25 39.63
N GLY A 92 3.54 11.10 39.51
CA GLY A 92 2.89 9.79 39.60
C GLY A 92 1.93 9.50 38.44
N LEU A 93 2.23 10.02 37.24
CA LEU A 93 1.42 9.82 36.03
C LEU A 93 1.95 8.68 35.12
N ILE A 94 2.94 7.94 35.63
CA ILE A 94 3.59 6.74 35.06
C ILE A 94 3.81 5.79 36.23
#